data_AF-A0A7J4LEU4-F1
#
_entry.id   AF-A0A7J4LEU4-F1
#
_cell.length_a   1.000
_cell.length_b   1.000
_cell.length_c   1.000
_cell.angle_alpha   90.00
_cell.angle_beta   90.00
_cell.angle_gamma   90.00
#
_symmetry.space_group_name_H-M   'P 1'
#
loop_
_entity.id
_entity.type
_entity.pdbx_description
1 polymer ?
#
loop_
_entity_poly.entity_id
_entity_poly.type
_entity_poly.pdbx_seq_one_letter_code
_entity_poly.pdbx_strand_id
1 'polypeptide(L)'
;MTIPATIEGRVGTIARFKPLHMGAQLMLETICSQAGEVIIGIGSSNKYDVRNPFTAEETEEMIRRALSGYDNYSVVHVPDFAHLGPEYQDGQAWRKNVLRLFGELDYFIVENGYVKKLLEEDYKIARPSSLIPKESQIMVSGTMVRVEMAKNGDWKSLVSKEVADYLTEPGKAGSYENLVDRFRKEFGLETLASMATEGIYARDAETEYRRTLV
;
A
#
# COMPACT_ATOMS: atom_id res chain seq x y z
N MET A 1 -24.94 2.95 8.33
CA MET A 1 -24.84 2.31 7.01
C MET A 1 -24.43 0.87 7.23
N THR A 2 -25.20 -0.08 6.69
CA THR A 2 -24.81 -1.49 6.60
C THR A 2 -23.63 -1.60 5.63
N ILE A 3 -22.52 -2.17 6.10
CA ILE A 3 -21.34 -2.41 5.26
C ILE A 3 -21.61 -3.68 4.44
N PRO A 4 -21.43 -3.67 3.12
CA PRO A 4 -21.80 -4.82 2.31
C PRO A 4 -20.80 -5.97 2.53
N ALA A 5 -21.32 -7.20 2.52
CA ALA A 5 -20.50 -8.42 2.60
C ALA A 5 -19.78 -8.74 1.28
N THR A 6 -20.23 -8.14 0.17
CA THR A 6 -19.65 -8.26 -1.16
C THR A 6 -19.59 -6.90 -1.85
N ILE A 7 -18.62 -6.70 -2.74
CA ILE A 7 -18.47 -5.48 -3.55
C ILE A 7 -18.53 -5.83 -5.03
N GLU A 8 -19.72 -5.72 -5.63
CA GLU A 8 -19.91 -5.87 -7.08
C GLU A 8 -19.65 -4.54 -7.81
N GLY A 9 -19.31 -4.62 -9.10
CA GLY A 9 -19.11 -3.45 -9.96
C GLY A 9 -17.66 -2.99 -10.06
N ARG A 10 -17.45 -1.67 -10.20
CA ARG A 10 -16.13 -1.04 -10.41
C ARG A 10 -15.60 -0.47 -9.11
N VAL A 11 -14.43 -0.94 -8.67
CA VAL A 11 -13.91 -0.68 -7.33
C VAL A 11 -12.52 -0.05 -7.38
N GLY A 12 -12.28 0.93 -6.53
CA GLY A 12 -10.97 1.58 -6.40
C GLY A 12 -10.30 1.35 -5.05
N THR A 13 -8.98 1.25 -5.01
CA THR A 13 -8.21 1.33 -3.76
C THR A 13 -6.90 2.08 -3.98
N ILE A 14 -6.36 2.71 -2.92
CA ILE A 14 -5.06 3.38 -2.96
C ILE A 14 -4.25 3.03 -1.72
N ALA A 15 -3.03 2.56 -1.92
CA ALA A 15 -2.00 2.50 -0.89
C ALA A 15 -0.60 2.63 -1.52
N ARG A 16 0.43 2.72 -0.68
CA ARG A 16 1.81 2.85 -1.16
C ARG A 16 2.37 1.55 -1.72
N PHE A 17 2.08 0.42 -1.06
CA PHE A 17 2.59 -0.92 -1.39
C PHE A 17 4.14 -0.97 -1.51
N LYS A 18 4.85 -0.41 -0.52
CA LYS A 18 6.32 -0.31 -0.49
C LYS A 18 6.94 -1.02 0.72
N PRO A 19 7.13 -2.35 0.66
CA PRO A 19 6.75 -3.26 -0.43
C PRO A 19 5.29 -3.74 -0.31
N LEU A 20 4.83 -4.52 -1.29
CA LEU A 20 3.55 -5.23 -1.19
C LEU A 20 3.68 -6.38 -0.18
N HIS A 21 2.98 -6.29 0.95
CA HIS A 21 2.99 -7.31 2.00
C HIS A 21 1.76 -8.21 1.90
N MET A 22 1.79 -9.37 2.57
CA MET A 22 0.71 -10.37 2.47
C MET A 22 -0.67 -9.81 2.83
N GLY A 23 -0.80 -8.99 3.87
CA GLY A 23 -2.09 -8.39 4.22
C GLY A 23 -2.66 -7.48 3.13
N ALA A 24 -1.81 -6.70 2.44
CA ALA A 24 -2.24 -5.87 1.32
C ALA A 24 -2.54 -6.73 0.09
N GLN A 25 -1.76 -7.77 -0.18
CA GLN A 25 -2.02 -8.72 -1.25
C GLN A 25 -3.37 -9.42 -1.05
N LEU A 26 -3.65 -9.95 0.14
CA LEU A 26 -4.93 -10.58 0.46
C LEU A 26 -6.12 -9.63 0.20
N MET A 27 -5.96 -8.36 0.57
CA MET A 27 -6.97 -7.35 0.27
C MET A 27 -7.16 -7.17 -1.25
N LEU A 28 -6.07 -7.06 -2.01
CA LEU A 28 -6.15 -6.93 -3.47
C LEU A 28 -6.78 -8.16 -4.15
N GLU A 29 -6.41 -9.37 -3.74
CA GLU A 29 -7.00 -10.62 -4.23
C GLU A 29 -8.49 -10.70 -3.88
N THR A 30 -8.87 -10.30 -2.67
CA THR A 30 -10.26 -10.27 -2.22
C THR A 30 -11.09 -9.35 -3.10
N ILE A 31 -10.64 -8.11 -3.33
CA ILE A 31 -11.41 -7.18 -4.16
C ILE A 31 -11.46 -7.63 -5.63
N CYS A 32 -10.38 -8.21 -6.17
CA CYS A 32 -10.38 -8.73 -7.55
C CYS A 32 -11.30 -9.95 -7.69
N SER A 33 -11.48 -10.76 -6.64
CA SER A 33 -12.38 -11.93 -6.67
C SER A 33 -13.87 -11.58 -6.60
N GLN A 34 -14.23 -10.37 -6.14
CA GLN A 34 -15.62 -9.96 -5.91
C GLN A 34 -16.11 -8.91 -6.92
N ALA A 35 -15.22 -8.01 -7.35
CA ALA A 35 -15.56 -6.90 -8.22
C ALA A 35 -15.49 -7.28 -9.71
N GLY A 36 -16.24 -6.55 -10.54
CA GLY A 36 -16.17 -6.69 -12.00
C GLY A 36 -14.93 -6.01 -12.60
N GLU A 37 -14.49 -4.88 -12.02
CA GLU A 37 -13.28 -4.15 -12.41
C GLU A 37 -12.63 -3.51 -11.18
N VAL A 38 -11.30 -3.56 -11.09
CA VAL A 38 -10.54 -2.97 -9.98
C VAL A 38 -9.52 -1.96 -10.50
N ILE A 39 -9.47 -0.78 -9.87
CA ILE A 39 -8.41 0.21 -10.07
C ILE A 39 -7.54 0.25 -8.83
N ILE A 40 -6.26 -0.05 -8.98
CA ILE A 40 -5.28 -0.07 -7.90
C ILE A 40 -4.36 1.15 -8.05
N GLY A 41 -4.45 2.08 -7.10
CA GLY A 41 -3.59 3.25 -7.09
C GLY A 41 -2.34 3.04 -6.24
N ILE A 42 -1.17 3.22 -6.85
CA ILE A 42 0.11 3.29 -6.14
C ILE A 42 0.29 4.72 -5.64
N GLY A 43 -0.01 4.93 -4.36
CA GLY A 43 0.16 6.20 -3.66
C GLY A 43 1.63 6.56 -3.44
N SER A 44 1.90 7.85 -3.25
CA SER A 44 3.27 8.39 -3.13
C SER A 44 4.17 7.95 -4.30
N SER A 45 3.61 7.82 -5.50
CA SER A 45 4.34 7.35 -6.70
C SER A 45 5.52 8.23 -7.10
N ASN A 46 5.52 9.50 -6.69
CA ASN A 46 6.59 10.46 -6.90
C ASN A 46 7.58 10.58 -5.72
N LYS A 47 7.58 9.63 -4.79
CA LYS A 47 8.46 9.63 -3.60
C LYS A 47 9.49 8.50 -3.67
N TYR A 48 10.71 8.82 -3.29
CA TYR A 48 11.81 7.88 -3.08
C TYR A 48 12.54 8.26 -1.79
N ASP A 49 12.15 7.61 -0.69
CA ASP A 49 12.59 7.91 0.67
C ASP A 49 12.46 6.66 1.57
N VAL A 50 12.83 6.76 2.85
CA VAL A 50 12.77 5.64 3.82
C VAL A 50 11.36 5.02 3.97
N ARG A 51 10.30 5.80 3.69
CA ARG A 51 8.91 5.33 3.74
C ARG A 51 8.44 4.80 2.38
N ASN A 52 9.17 5.10 1.31
CA ASN A 52 8.89 4.77 -0.08
C ASN A 52 10.16 4.29 -0.82
N PRO A 53 10.84 3.21 -0.37
CA PRO A 53 12.15 2.84 -0.91
C PRO A 53 12.13 2.05 -2.23
N PHE A 54 10.93 1.76 -2.74
CA PHE A 54 10.73 1.10 -4.03
C PHE A 54 10.04 2.08 -4.97
N THR A 55 10.39 2.10 -6.25
CA THR A 55 9.78 3.00 -7.24
C THR A 55 8.32 2.61 -7.51
N ALA A 56 7.59 3.43 -8.25
CA ALA A 56 6.22 3.10 -8.63
C ALA A 56 6.19 1.85 -9.54
N GLU A 57 7.15 1.73 -10.45
CA GLU A 57 7.31 0.61 -11.38
C GLU A 57 7.67 -0.69 -10.65
N GLU A 58 8.55 -0.62 -9.65
CA GLU A 58 8.89 -1.79 -8.83
C GLU A 58 7.71 -2.26 -7.99
N THR A 59 6.94 -1.31 -7.45
CA THR A 59 5.68 -1.62 -6.77
C THR A 59 4.66 -2.24 -7.72
N GLU A 60 4.54 -1.71 -8.93
CA GLU A 60 3.63 -2.25 -9.94
C GLU A 60 4.01 -3.69 -10.32
N GLU A 61 5.29 -3.98 -10.50
CA GLU A 61 5.77 -5.34 -10.78
C GLU A 61 5.46 -6.31 -9.61
N MET A 62 5.62 -5.86 -8.36
CA MET A 62 5.18 -6.65 -7.19
C MET A 62 3.68 -6.98 -7.25
N ILE A 63 2.83 -5.99 -7.56
CA ILE A 63 1.38 -6.18 -7.69
C ILE A 63 1.05 -7.14 -8.85
N ARG A 64 1.70 -6.97 -10.01
CA ARG A 64 1.45 -7.82 -11.19
C ARG A 64 1.77 -9.28 -10.95
N ARG A 65 2.86 -9.58 -10.24
CA ARG A 65 3.22 -10.95 -9.88
C ARG A 65 2.26 -11.54 -8.85
N ALA A 66 1.94 -10.76 -7.81
CA ALA A 66 1.01 -11.16 -6.76
C ALA A 66 -0.41 -11.44 -7.30
N LEU A 67 -0.87 -10.67 -8.29
CA LEU A 67 -2.20 -10.79 -8.89
C LEU A 67 -2.18 -11.49 -10.26
N SER A 68 -1.19 -12.33 -10.52
CA SER A 68 -1.06 -13.01 -11.84
C SER A 68 -2.24 -13.91 -12.21
N GLY A 69 -3.09 -14.30 -11.24
CA GLY A 69 -4.33 -15.03 -11.46
C GLY A 69 -5.56 -14.16 -11.78
N TYR A 70 -5.42 -12.84 -11.87
CA TYR A 70 -6.50 -11.90 -12.13
C TYR A 70 -6.20 -11.03 -13.36
N ASP A 71 -7.22 -10.71 -14.14
CA ASP A 71 -7.14 -9.87 -15.34
C ASP A 71 -8.09 -8.65 -15.30
N ASN A 72 -8.92 -8.57 -14.26
CA ASN A 72 -9.94 -7.53 -14.07
C ASN A 72 -9.42 -6.29 -13.33
N TYR A 73 -8.10 -6.03 -13.33
CA TYR A 73 -7.53 -4.87 -12.66
C TYR A 73 -6.63 -4.01 -13.56
N SER A 74 -6.57 -2.72 -13.22
CA SER A 74 -5.61 -1.76 -13.75
C SER A 74 -4.83 -1.08 -12.63
N VAL A 75 -3.62 -0.63 -12.93
CA VAL A 75 -2.76 0.07 -11.98
C VAL A 75 -2.58 1.52 -12.43
N VAL A 76 -2.72 2.46 -11.50
CA VAL A 76 -2.50 3.89 -11.75
C VAL A 76 -1.52 4.47 -10.71
N HIS A 77 -0.67 5.40 -11.14
CA HIS A 77 0.29 6.06 -10.26
C HIS A 77 -0.34 7.34 -9.68
N VAL A 78 -0.39 7.44 -8.35
CA VAL A 78 -1.02 8.56 -7.64
C VAL A 78 0.07 9.35 -6.89
N PRO A 79 0.48 10.53 -7.38
CA PRO A 79 1.53 11.33 -6.75
C PRO A 79 1.00 12.11 -5.54
N ASP A 80 1.91 12.48 -4.64
CA ASP A 80 1.63 13.37 -3.52
C ASP A 80 1.82 14.83 -3.94
N PHE A 81 0.94 15.74 -3.48
CA PHE A 81 0.97 17.17 -3.82
C PHE A 81 1.36 18.09 -2.66
N ALA A 82 1.31 17.61 -1.41
CA ALA A 82 1.49 18.44 -0.22
C ALA A 82 2.86 19.15 -0.11
N HIS A 83 3.84 18.70 -0.89
CA HIS A 83 5.19 19.27 -0.95
C HIS A 83 5.29 20.48 -1.89
N LEU A 84 4.26 20.78 -2.69
CA LEU A 84 4.27 21.88 -3.66
C LEU A 84 4.05 23.26 -3.03
N GLY A 85 3.45 23.31 -1.84
CA GLY A 85 3.16 24.56 -1.15
C GLY A 85 2.14 24.37 -0.02
N PRO A 86 1.99 25.35 0.90
CA PRO A 86 1.04 25.29 2.01
C PRO A 86 -0.41 25.12 1.55
N GLU A 87 -0.77 25.63 0.37
CA GLU A 87 -2.10 25.53 -0.23
C GLU A 87 -2.47 24.11 -0.69
N TYR A 88 -1.49 23.19 -0.82
CA TYR A 88 -1.69 21.80 -1.22
C TYR A 88 -1.77 20.82 -0.03
N GLN A 89 -1.69 21.33 1.21
CA GLN A 89 -1.63 20.49 2.41
C GLN A 89 -2.99 19.93 2.86
N ASP A 90 -4.10 20.50 2.36
CA ASP A 90 -5.45 20.08 2.73
C ASP A 90 -5.92 18.78 2.04
N GLY A 91 -5.18 18.31 1.03
CA GLY A 91 -5.48 17.11 0.26
C GLY A 91 -6.48 17.31 -0.88
N GLN A 92 -6.98 18.52 -1.14
CA GLN A 92 -7.98 18.75 -2.19
C GLN A 92 -7.41 18.55 -3.60
N ALA A 93 -6.15 18.96 -3.83
CA ALA A 93 -5.48 18.67 -5.09
C ALA A 93 -5.28 17.16 -5.31
N TRP A 94 -4.96 16.43 -4.25
CA TRP A 94 -4.85 14.97 -4.28
C TRP A 94 -6.21 14.33 -4.59
N ARG A 95 -7.27 14.74 -3.90
CA ARG A 95 -8.67 14.30 -4.14
C ARG A 95 -9.04 14.48 -5.61
N LYS A 96 -8.87 15.70 -6.16
CA LYS A 96 -9.17 15.99 -7.57
C LYS A 96 -8.41 15.09 -8.54
N ASN A 97 -7.14 14.81 -8.25
CA ASN A 97 -6.35 13.90 -9.08
C ASN A 97 -6.85 12.45 -8.99
N VAL A 98 -7.26 11.99 -7.80
CA VAL A 98 -7.88 10.66 -7.62
C VAL A 98 -9.17 10.54 -8.42
N LEU A 99 -10.09 11.51 -8.33
CA LEU A 99 -11.34 11.48 -9.09
C LEU A 99 -11.09 11.41 -10.61
N ARG A 100 -10.08 12.14 -11.10
CA ARG A 100 -9.68 12.09 -12.51
C ARG A 100 -9.11 10.73 -12.93
N LEU A 101 -8.28 10.12 -12.09
CA LEU A 101 -7.63 8.85 -12.41
C LEU A 101 -8.58 7.65 -12.28
N PHE A 102 -9.46 7.67 -11.30
CA PHE A 102 -10.35 6.55 -10.98
C PHE A 102 -11.69 6.65 -11.71
N GLY A 103 -12.17 7.85 -12.04
CA GLY A 103 -13.48 8.04 -12.66
C GLY A 103 -14.62 7.59 -11.75
N GLU A 104 -15.71 7.09 -12.33
CA GLU A 104 -16.84 6.57 -11.56
C GLU A 104 -16.51 5.21 -10.94
N LEU A 105 -16.88 5.03 -9.67
CA LEU A 105 -16.70 3.80 -8.91
C LEU A 105 -17.97 3.49 -8.11
N ASP A 106 -18.28 2.21 -7.98
CA ASP A 106 -19.31 1.73 -7.06
C ASP A 106 -18.82 1.79 -5.61
N TYR A 107 -17.56 1.42 -5.38
CA TYR A 107 -16.93 1.44 -4.06
C TYR A 107 -15.47 1.90 -4.11
N PHE A 108 -15.06 2.62 -3.07
CA PHE A 108 -13.65 2.90 -2.78
C PHE A 108 -13.24 2.20 -1.48
N ILE A 109 -12.22 1.36 -1.55
CA ILE A 109 -11.78 0.47 -0.47
C ILE A 109 -10.59 1.10 0.25
N VAL A 110 -10.79 1.49 1.51
CA VAL A 110 -9.76 2.17 2.30
C VAL A 110 -9.94 2.01 3.81
N GLU A 111 -8.84 1.75 4.52
CA GLU A 111 -8.82 1.73 5.99
C GLU A 111 -8.33 3.06 6.59
N ASN A 112 -7.64 3.89 5.80
CA ASN A 112 -7.11 5.17 6.25
C ASN A 112 -8.25 6.21 6.42
N GLY A 113 -8.46 6.65 7.67
CA GLY A 113 -9.52 7.60 8.01
C GLY A 113 -9.38 8.99 7.37
N TYR A 114 -8.17 9.44 7.05
CA TYR A 114 -7.96 10.70 6.34
C TYR A 114 -8.38 10.58 4.87
N VAL A 115 -7.95 9.52 4.19
CA VAL A 115 -8.37 9.24 2.80
C VAL A 115 -9.88 9.01 2.72
N LYS A 116 -10.46 8.29 3.69
CA LYS A 116 -11.93 8.15 3.80
C LYS A 116 -12.61 9.52 3.82
N LYS A 117 -12.20 10.41 4.72
CA LYS A 117 -12.79 11.76 4.84
C LYS A 117 -12.67 12.58 3.56
N LEU A 118 -11.59 12.41 2.80
CA LEU A 118 -11.40 13.11 1.53
C LEU A 118 -12.32 12.61 0.41
N LEU A 119 -12.76 11.35 0.45
CA LEU A 119 -13.45 10.69 -0.67
C LEU A 119 -14.88 10.24 -0.35
N GLU A 120 -15.31 10.28 0.91
CA GLU A 120 -16.64 9.78 1.33
C GLU A 120 -17.82 10.59 0.79
N GLU A 121 -17.57 11.79 0.26
CA GLU A 121 -18.55 12.59 -0.48
C GLU A 121 -18.66 12.17 -1.96
N ASP A 122 -17.61 11.57 -2.52
CA ASP A 122 -17.53 11.23 -3.95
C ASP A 122 -17.82 9.74 -4.22
N TYR A 123 -17.44 8.85 -3.29
CA TYR A 123 -17.55 7.41 -3.44
C TYR A 123 -18.19 6.76 -2.22
N LYS A 124 -18.87 5.63 -2.42
CA LYS A 124 -19.25 4.75 -1.30
C LYS A 124 -17.99 4.11 -0.73
N ILE A 125 -17.78 4.24 0.57
CA ILE A 125 -16.58 3.71 1.22
C ILE A 125 -16.87 2.34 1.85
N ALA A 126 -16.01 1.36 1.53
CA ALA A 126 -15.94 0.10 2.26
C ALA A 126 -14.53 -0.09 2.83
N ARG A 127 -14.42 -0.88 3.90
CA ARG A 127 -13.14 -1.15 4.56
C ARG A 127 -12.64 -2.53 4.19
N PRO A 128 -11.32 -2.75 4.03
CA PRO A 128 -10.79 -4.11 3.91
C PRO A 128 -11.27 -5.05 5.03
N SER A 129 -11.32 -4.53 6.27
CA SER A 129 -11.76 -5.25 7.46
C SER A 129 -13.22 -5.73 7.44
N SER A 130 -14.07 -5.16 6.58
CA SER A 130 -15.45 -5.64 6.39
C SER A 130 -15.60 -6.68 5.28
N LEU A 131 -14.61 -6.77 4.38
CA LEU A 131 -14.64 -7.70 3.25
C LEU A 131 -13.91 -9.01 3.57
N ILE A 132 -12.97 -8.98 4.52
CA ILE A 132 -12.12 -10.11 4.91
C ILE A 132 -12.57 -10.59 6.30
N PRO A 133 -12.99 -11.87 6.45
CA PRO A 133 -13.31 -12.44 7.75
C PRO A 133 -12.18 -12.25 8.75
N LYS A 134 -12.51 -11.97 10.02
CA LYS A 134 -11.53 -11.61 11.05
C LYS A 134 -10.42 -12.66 11.20
N GLU A 135 -10.77 -13.93 11.07
CA GLU A 135 -9.87 -15.09 11.17
C GLU A 135 -8.90 -15.19 9.99
N SER A 136 -9.22 -14.56 8.87
CA SER A 136 -8.39 -14.52 7.66
C SER A 136 -7.54 -13.24 7.55
N GLN A 137 -7.75 -12.26 8.43
CA GLN A 137 -7.01 -10.99 8.37
C GLN A 137 -5.54 -11.20 8.75
N ILE A 138 -4.63 -10.66 7.91
CA ILE A 138 -3.18 -10.74 8.11
C ILE A 138 -2.67 -9.38 8.59
N MET A 139 -2.28 -9.31 9.86
CA MET A 139 -1.79 -8.09 10.52
C MET A 139 -0.31 -7.83 10.23
N VAL A 140 -0.03 -7.40 9.00
CA VAL A 140 1.31 -7.01 8.54
C VAL A 140 1.23 -5.61 7.94
N SER A 141 2.24 -4.78 8.19
CA SER A 141 2.41 -3.49 7.52
C SER A 141 3.72 -3.42 6.76
N GLY A 142 3.77 -2.57 5.72
CA GLY A 142 5.02 -2.35 4.97
C GLY A 142 6.18 -1.88 5.85
N THR A 143 5.88 -1.19 6.96
CA THR A 143 6.88 -0.81 7.97
C THR A 143 7.51 -2.04 8.61
N MET A 144 6.72 -3.03 9.03
CA MET A 144 7.24 -4.29 9.59
C MET A 144 8.19 -4.98 8.60
N VAL A 145 7.82 -5.02 7.32
CA VAL A 145 8.68 -5.60 6.26
C VAL A 145 10.00 -4.85 6.14
N ARG A 146 9.97 -3.52 6.04
CA ARG A 146 11.20 -2.70 5.92
C ARG A 146 12.10 -2.84 7.15
N VAL A 147 11.52 -2.92 8.34
CA VAL A 147 12.26 -3.15 9.59
C VAL A 147 12.97 -4.50 9.57
N GLU A 148 12.27 -5.57 9.22
CA GLU A 148 12.89 -6.91 9.13
C GLU A 148 13.94 -6.98 8.02
N MET A 149 13.72 -6.32 6.88
CA MET A 149 14.74 -6.17 5.85
C MET A 149 16.00 -5.47 6.40
N ALA A 150 15.84 -4.37 7.14
CA ALA A 150 16.95 -3.59 7.69
C ALA A 150 17.74 -4.34 8.77
N LYS A 151 17.08 -5.16 9.57
CA LYS A 151 17.70 -6.02 10.61
C LYS A 151 18.38 -7.26 10.05
N ASN A 152 18.28 -7.51 8.75
CA ASN A 152 18.57 -8.83 8.17
C ASN A 152 17.78 -9.98 8.83
N GLY A 153 16.54 -9.68 9.24
CA GLY A 153 15.59 -10.62 9.82
C GLY A 153 14.71 -11.30 8.77
N ASP A 154 13.61 -11.90 9.22
CA ASP A 154 12.73 -12.73 8.40
C ASP A 154 11.59 -11.95 7.74
N TRP A 155 11.97 -11.00 6.87
CA TRP A 155 11.00 -10.22 6.10
C TRP A 155 10.27 -11.06 5.04
N LYS A 156 10.83 -12.20 4.63
CA LYS A 156 10.25 -13.07 3.60
C LYS A 156 8.94 -13.70 4.08
N SER A 157 8.82 -13.99 5.38
CA SER A 157 7.56 -14.46 5.99
C SER A 157 6.42 -13.44 5.96
N LEU A 158 6.70 -12.17 5.63
CA LEU A 158 5.73 -11.06 5.66
C LEU A 158 5.19 -10.69 4.27
N VAL A 159 5.73 -11.30 3.22
CA VAL A 159 5.37 -11.09 1.81
C VAL A 159 5.07 -12.44 1.15
N SER A 160 4.40 -12.44 0.00
CA SER A 160 4.24 -13.66 -0.79
C SER A 160 5.56 -14.10 -1.40
N LYS A 161 5.62 -15.37 -1.85
CA LYS A 161 6.78 -15.92 -2.53
C LYS A 161 7.13 -15.12 -3.79
N GLU A 162 6.12 -14.73 -4.55
CA GLU A 162 6.22 -13.99 -5.81
C GLU A 162 6.89 -12.63 -5.59
N VAL A 163 6.51 -11.93 -4.51
CA VAL A 163 7.11 -10.66 -4.12
C VAL A 163 8.53 -10.86 -3.59
N ALA A 164 8.76 -11.88 -2.75
CA ALA A 164 10.10 -12.19 -2.24
C ALA A 164 11.09 -12.53 -3.35
N ASP A 165 10.66 -13.31 -4.33
CA ASP A 165 11.45 -13.69 -5.49
C ASP A 165 11.81 -12.46 -6.31
N TYR A 166 10.85 -11.58 -6.61
CA TYR A 166 11.12 -10.33 -7.33
C TYR A 166 12.12 -9.43 -6.58
N LEU A 167 11.92 -9.23 -5.28
CA LEU A 167 12.78 -8.38 -4.46
C LEU A 167 14.22 -8.90 -4.36
N THR A 168 14.43 -10.21 -4.53
CA THR A 168 15.75 -10.85 -4.51
C THR A 168 16.29 -11.21 -5.90
N GLU A 169 15.57 -10.85 -6.96
CA GLU A 169 15.94 -11.15 -8.34
C GLU A 169 17.18 -10.34 -8.77
N PRO A 170 18.27 -11.00 -9.21
CA PRO A 170 19.46 -10.31 -9.67
C PRO A 170 19.20 -9.38 -10.85
N GLY A 171 19.89 -8.23 -10.88
CA GLY A 171 19.85 -7.29 -11.99
C GLY A 171 18.61 -6.36 -12.03
N LYS A 172 17.66 -6.51 -11.09
CA LYS A 172 16.52 -5.59 -10.94
C LYS A 172 16.86 -4.30 -10.19
N ALA A 173 18.05 -4.20 -9.60
CA ALA A 173 18.45 -3.09 -8.75
C ALA A 173 19.66 -2.30 -9.28
N GLY A 174 19.86 -2.24 -10.60
CA GLY A 174 20.97 -1.47 -11.18
C GLY A 174 22.33 -2.02 -10.75
N SER A 175 23.10 -1.24 -9.99
CA SER A 175 24.43 -1.62 -9.49
C SER A 175 24.41 -2.51 -8.23
N TYR A 176 23.25 -2.71 -7.61
CA TYR A 176 23.09 -3.55 -6.43
C TYR A 176 22.74 -4.99 -6.83
N GLU A 177 23.01 -5.95 -5.92
CA GLU A 177 22.72 -7.36 -6.18
C GLU A 177 21.23 -7.59 -6.43
N ASN A 178 20.37 -6.99 -5.61
CA ASN A 178 18.92 -7.02 -5.72
C ASN A 178 18.29 -5.84 -4.97
N LEU A 179 16.95 -5.74 -5.00
CA LEU A 179 16.23 -4.60 -4.44
C LEU A 179 16.34 -4.54 -2.91
N VAL A 180 16.52 -5.69 -2.24
CA VAL A 180 16.70 -5.75 -0.78
C VAL A 180 18.09 -5.24 -0.37
N ASP A 181 19.13 -5.60 -1.12
CA ASP A 181 20.47 -5.05 -0.89
C ASP A 181 20.47 -3.53 -1.10
N ARG A 182 19.88 -3.04 -2.21
CA ARG A 182 19.70 -1.60 -2.44
C ARG A 182 19.00 -0.92 -1.26
N PHE A 183 17.86 -1.45 -0.83
CA PHE A 183 17.12 -0.91 0.31
C PHE A 183 17.99 -0.83 1.57
N ARG A 184 18.74 -1.88 1.91
CA ARG A 184 19.60 -1.89 3.10
C ARG A 184 20.70 -0.85 3.02
N LYS A 185 21.32 -0.70 1.85
CA LYS A 185 22.40 0.28 1.62
C LYS A 185 21.90 1.72 1.69
N GLU A 186 20.74 2.00 1.10
CA GLU A 186 20.23 3.37 0.99
C GLU A 186 19.41 3.81 2.22
N PHE A 187 18.61 2.91 2.80
CA PHE A 187 17.59 3.27 3.80
C PHE A 187 17.63 2.41 5.07
N GLY A 188 18.50 1.39 5.14
CA GLY A 188 18.52 0.44 6.27
C GLY A 188 18.81 1.13 7.61
N LEU A 189 19.85 1.96 7.67
CA LEU A 189 20.20 2.68 8.89
C LEU A 189 19.12 3.68 9.32
N GLU A 190 18.56 4.45 8.38
CA GLU A 190 17.49 5.41 8.66
C GLU A 190 16.22 4.71 9.16
N THR A 191 15.90 3.54 8.60
CA THR A 191 14.78 2.70 9.06
C THR A 191 14.97 2.26 10.51
N LEU A 192 16.17 1.84 10.90
CA LEU A 192 16.45 1.43 12.29
C LEU A 192 16.49 2.62 13.25
N ALA A 193 17.07 3.75 12.83
CA ALA A 193 17.14 4.97 13.66
C ALA A 193 15.76 5.55 13.96
N SER A 194 14.83 5.48 13.01
CA SER A 194 13.45 5.95 13.17
C SER A 194 12.57 5.05 14.05
N MET A 195 13.06 3.86 14.43
CA MET A 195 12.46 3.03 15.49
C MET A 195 12.98 3.37 16.90
N ALA A 196 14.25 3.76 17.01
CA ALA A 196 14.91 4.03 18.29
C ALA A 196 14.56 5.40 18.89
N THR A 197 14.09 6.31 18.04
CA THR A 197 13.50 7.58 18.44
C THR A 197 11.98 7.43 18.46
N GLU A 198 11.24 8.16 19.30
CA GLU A 198 9.77 8.31 19.21
C GLU A 198 9.36 9.07 17.91
N GLY A 199 9.98 8.73 16.79
CA GLY A 199 9.89 9.39 15.49
C GLY A 199 8.85 8.75 14.57
N ILE A 200 9.04 8.99 13.27
CA ILE A 200 8.08 8.80 12.16
C ILE A 200 7.32 7.46 12.16
N TYR A 201 7.88 6.38 12.71
CA TYR A 201 7.22 5.07 12.83
C TYR A 201 6.49 4.82 14.15
N ALA A 202 6.82 5.51 15.24
CA ALA A 202 6.12 5.38 16.53
C ALA A 202 4.66 5.84 16.42
N ARG A 203 4.38 6.90 15.64
CA ARG A 203 3.00 7.39 15.39
C ARG A 203 2.17 6.42 14.55
N ASP A 204 2.77 5.79 13.55
CA ASP A 204 2.10 4.79 12.71
C ASP A 204 1.88 3.49 13.50
N ALA A 205 2.89 3.02 14.25
CA ALA A 205 2.80 1.81 15.08
C ALA A 205 1.83 1.95 16.26
N GLU A 206 1.75 3.10 16.93
CA GLU A 206 0.78 3.34 18.00
C GLU A 206 -0.65 3.49 17.44
N THR A 207 -0.80 4.10 16.26
CA THR A 207 -2.09 4.15 15.55
C THR A 207 -2.51 2.77 15.04
N GLU A 208 -1.58 1.92 14.59
CA GLU A 208 -1.81 0.54 14.17
C GLU A 208 -2.06 -0.40 15.37
N TYR A 209 -1.34 -0.22 16.48
CA TYR A 209 -1.55 -0.97 17.73
C TYR A 209 -2.89 -0.64 18.39
N ARG A 210 -3.29 0.64 18.44
CA ARG A 210 -4.63 1.02 18.92
C ARG A 210 -5.77 0.46 18.06
N ARG A 211 -5.52 0.10 16.80
CA ARG A 211 -6.49 -0.61 15.93
C ARG A 211 -6.60 -2.11 16.23
N THR A 212 -5.66 -2.71 16.97
CA THR A 212 -5.77 -4.12 17.39
C THR A 212 -6.62 -4.32 18.65
N LEU A 213 -6.99 -3.25 19.34
CA LEU A 213 -7.72 -3.27 20.61
C LEU A 213 -9.19 -2.84 20.50
N VAL A 214 -9.73 -2.65 19.29
CA VAL A 214 -11.14 -2.27 19.04
C VAL A 214 -11.78 -3.25 18.07
#